data_AF-A0A838QJM6-F1
#
_entry.id   AF-A0A838QJM6-F1
#
_cell.length_a   1.000
_cell.length_b   1.000
_cell.length_c   1.000
_cell.angle_alpha   90.00
_cell.angle_beta   90.00
_cell.angle_gamma   90.00
#
_symmetry.space_group_name_H-M   'P 1'
#
loop_
_entity.id
_entity.type
_entity.pdbx_description
1 polymer ?
#
loop_
_entity_poly.entity_id
_entity_poly.type
_entity_poly.pdbx_seq_one_letter_code
_entity_poly.pdbx_strand_id
1 'polypeptide(L)'
;MGKLWAIVKREYLERVRTKWFIIATVFGPLFFGAIMIIPAVMSNRSKSPAEFTNTRILDATTTGFGQRIAESLSRGRPPGFVPPQVILVEPGELSRAESTATRQIMANQVNGYVRVDARALNGEEVLYAGRSATSIPDMERLRTAARDALLAQRLQNAGIDSSRVRDLTFIPLRLRTERITEKGRGGSGVVSIIFAGIIAALLYVSIVLYGQNVMRGVLEEKTNRVAEVVVSSVRPETLLAGKVLGVGAVGLTQQVIWIGMSMIIFRLRTPILAQFGVTTTPFSLPEISFGLALLL
;
A
#
# COMPACT_ATOMS: atom_id res chain seq x y z
N MET A 1 -42.24 -21.53 -17.36
CA MET A 1 -41.10 -20.69 -17.79
C MET A 1 -41.45 -19.20 -17.87
N GLY A 2 -42.55 -18.78 -18.52
CA GLY A 2 -42.87 -17.34 -18.68
C GLY A 2 -42.99 -16.53 -17.38
N LYS A 3 -43.60 -17.10 -16.32
CA LYS A 3 -43.77 -16.43 -15.02
C LYS A 3 -42.43 -16.14 -14.33
N LEU A 4 -41.47 -17.07 -14.37
CA LEU A 4 -40.13 -16.89 -13.80
C LEU A 4 -39.41 -15.72 -14.47
N TRP A 5 -39.40 -15.70 -15.81
CA TRP A 5 -38.75 -14.64 -16.57
C TRP A 5 -39.39 -13.27 -16.34
N ALA A 6 -40.71 -13.20 -16.21
CA ALA A 6 -41.42 -11.97 -15.89
C ALA A 6 -40.98 -11.40 -14.53
N ILE A 7 -40.82 -12.26 -13.52
CA ILE A 7 -40.33 -11.89 -12.19
C ILE A 7 -38.88 -11.40 -12.28
N VAL A 8 -37.99 -12.17 -12.93
CA VAL A 8 -36.58 -11.76 -13.15
C VAL A 8 -36.50 -10.37 -13.78
N LYS A 9 -37.26 -10.15 -14.86
CA LYS A 9 -37.28 -8.88 -15.59
C LYS A 9 -37.79 -7.73 -14.72
N ARG A 10 -38.83 -7.94 -13.92
CA ARG A 10 -39.34 -6.92 -12.98
C ARG A 10 -38.26 -6.55 -11.97
N GLU A 11 -37.72 -7.56 -11.28
CA GLU A 11 -36.73 -7.37 -10.21
C GLU A 11 -35.44 -6.71 -10.72
N TYR A 12 -35.04 -7.02 -11.95
CA TYR A 12 -33.92 -6.38 -12.64
C TYR A 12 -34.20 -4.90 -12.95
N LEU A 13 -35.33 -4.62 -13.61
CA LEU A 13 -35.68 -3.27 -14.06
C LEU A 13 -35.96 -2.32 -12.89
N GLU A 14 -36.59 -2.80 -11.84
CA GLU A 14 -36.86 -2.03 -10.62
C GLU A 14 -35.57 -1.52 -9.98
N ARG A 15 -34.47 -2.28 -10.07
CA ARG A 15 -33.18 -1.89 -9.47
C ARG A 15 -32.33 -1.07 -10.42
N VAL A 16 -32.19 -1.49 -11.67
CA VAL A 16 -31.31 -0.82 -12.67
C VAL A 16 -31.80 0.59 -13.00
N ARG A 17 -33.11 0.84 -12.90
CA ARG A 17 -33.69 2.18 -13.14
C ARG A 17 -33.59 3.12 -11.94
N THR A 18 -33.12 2.65 -10.78
CA THR A 18 -32.97 3.53 -9.61
C THR A 18 -31.83 4.51 -9.82
N LYS A 19 -32.02 5.75 -9.34
CA LYS A 19 -30.94 6.74 -9.31
C LYS A 19 -29.73 6.21 -8.52
N TRP A 20 -29.99 5.46 -7.44
CA TRP A 20 -28.95 4.87 -6.62
C TRP A 20 -28.10 3.86 -7.38
N PHE A 21 -28.70 3.02 -8.22
CA PHE A 21 -27.96 2.08 -9.06
C PHE A 21 -27.01 2.81 -10.01
N ILE A 22 -27.47 3.86 -10.68
CA ILE A 22 -26.63 4.65 -11.60
C ILE A 22 -25.49 5.31 -10.83
N ILE A 23 -25.79 5.95 -9.69
CA ILE A 23 -24.79 6.61 -8.84
C ILE A 23 -23.74 5.60 -8.37
N ALA A 24 -24.15 4.48 -7.78
CA ALA A 24 -23.23 3.45 -7.27
C ALA A 24 -22.40 2.82 -8.39
N THR A 25 -23.00 2.61 -9.56
CA THR A 25 -22.32 2.04 -10.73
C THR A 25 -21.21 2.94 -11.24
N VAL A 26 -21.43 4.25 -11.33
CA VAL A 26 -20.42 5.21 -11.79
C VAL A 26 -19.41 5.54 -10.69
N PHE A 27 -19.88 5.72 -9.46
CA PHE A 27 -19.06 6.10 -8.32
C PHE A 27 -17.95 5.08 -8.03
N GLY A 28 -18.26 3.77 -8.09
CA GLY A 28 -17.28 2.72 -7.80
C GLY A 28 -16.00 2.88 -8.61
N PRO A 29 -16.01 2.78 -9.95
CA PRO A 29 -14.81 2.89 -10.77
C PRO A 29 -14.14 4.25 -10.69
N LEU A 30 -14.91 5.34 -10.55
CA LEU A 30 -14.34 6.67 -10.33
C LEU A 30 -13.56 6.74 -9.01
N PHE A 31 -14.12 6.20 -7.94
CA PHE A 31 -13.48 6.10 -6.62
C PHE A 31 -12.21 5.26 -6.68
N PHE A 32 -12.22 4.13 -7.39
CA PHE A 32 -11.01 3.33 -7.62
C PHE A 32 -9.96 4.05 -8.46
N GLY A 33 -10.39 4.74 -9.53
CA GLY A 33 -9.51 5.60 -10.32
C GLY A 33 -8.85 6.67 -9.46
N ALA A 34 -9.60 7.30 -8.56
CA ALA A 34 -9.10 8.28 -7.62
C ALA A 34 -8.10 7.66 -6.62
N ILE A 35 -8.42 6.51 -6.00
CA ILE A 35 -7.50 5.79 -5.11
C ILE A 35 -6.21 5.37 -5.83
N MET A 36 -6.26 5.08 -7.13
CA MET A 36 -5.08 4.73 -7.90
C MET A 36 -4.23 5.95 -8.27
N ILE A 37 -4.87 7.04 -8.72
CA ILE A 37 -4.20 8.21 -9.27
C ILE A 37 -3.74 9.17 -8.17
N ILE A 38 -4.55 9.41 -7.14
CA ILE A 38 -4.26 10.42 -6.09
C ILE A 38 -2.96 10.09 -5.35
N PRO A 39 -2.74 8.88 -4.80
CA PRO A 39 -1.49 8.56 -4.14
C PRO A 39 -0.29 8.60 -5.08
N ALA A 40 -0.46 8.28 -6.37
CA ALA A 40 0.61 8.38 -7.35
C ALA A 40 1.03 9.83 -7.60
N VAL A 41 0.05 10.75 -7.71
CA VAL A 41 0.30 12.20 -7.83
C VAL A 41 0.87 12.76 -6.53
N MET A 42 0.32 12.37 -5.38
CA MET A 42 0.79 12.81 -4.05
C MET A 42 2.20 12.31 -3.75
N SER A 43 2.52 11.06 -4.06
CA SER A 43 3.88 10.51 -3.90
C SER A 43 4.91 11.29 -4.71
N ASN A 44 4.54 11.76 -5.91
CA ASN A 44 5.45 12.56 -6.74
C ASN A 44 5.57 14.03 -6.29
N ARG A 45 4.51 14.61 -5.69
CA ARG A 45 4.58 15.95 -5.07
C ARG A 45 5.31 15.91 -3.74
N SER A 46 5.13 14.83 -3.00
CA SER A 46 5.94 14.44 -1.87
C SER A 46 7.27 13.84 -2.36
N LYS A 47 8.07 14.64 -3.08
CA LYS A 47 9.53 14.41 -3.21
C LYS A 47 10.26 14.51 -1.87
N SER A 48 9.59 14.26 -0.76
CA SER A 48 10.23 13.71 0.41
C SER A 48 9.88 12.23 0.36
N PRO A 49 10.70 11.38 -0.31
CA PRO A 49 10.67 9.98 0.07
C PRO A 49 10.82 9.96 1.58
N ALA A 50 10.10 9.08 2.26
CA ALA A 50 10.35 8.77 3.66
C ALA A 50 11.84 8.41 3.80
N GLU A 51 12.62 9.43 4.07
CA GLU A 51 14.05 9.39 4.14
C GLU A 51 14.37 9.76 5.58
N PHE A 52 15.39 9.13 6.13
CA PHE A 52 16.17 9.64 7.24
C PHE A 52 16.77 11.04 6.99
N THR A 53 16.15 11.88 6.15
CA THR A 53 16.53 13.28 5.93
C THR A 53 16.33 14.02 7.24
N ASN A 54 17.32 14.80 7.62
CA ASN A 54 17.25 15.65 8.82
C ASN A 54 17.03 14.86 10.14
N THR A 55 17.63 13.67 10.22
CA THR A 55 17.78 12.92 11.48
C THR A 55 19.12 13.29 12.13
N ARG A 56 19.13 13.41 13.46
CA ARG A 56 20.36 13.65 14.23
C ARG A 56 20.87 12.37 14.87
N ILE A 57 22.17 12.17 14.88
CA ILE A 57 22.80 11.04 15.59
C ILE A 57 23.45 11.62 16.84
N LEU A 58 22.93 11.27 18.00
CA LEU A 58 23.49 11.62 19.30
C LEU A 58 24.52 10.55 19.66
N ASP A 59 25.79 10.87 19.47
CA ASP A 59 26.91 9.95 19.70
C ASP A 59 27.58 10.24 21.05
N ALA A 60 27.29 9.38 22.03
CA ALA A 60 27.91 9.39 23.35
C ALA A 60 29.06 8.37 23.49
N THR A 61 29.54 7.80 22.38
CA THR A 61 30.59 6.80 22.40
C THR A 61 31.99 7.39 22.39
N THR A 62 32.17 8.61 21.89
CA THR A 62 33.49 9.26 21.64
C THR A 62 34.41 8.52 20.66
N THR A 63 33.97 7.39 20.08
CA THR A 63 34.77 6.52 19.19
C THR A 63 34.57 6.81 17.69
N GLY A 64 33.77 7.83 17.36
CA GLY A 64 33.34 8.14 15.99
C GLY A 64 32.35 7.12 15.41
N PHE A 65 31.70 6.33 16.26
CA PHE A 65 30.74 5.31 15.84
C PHE A 65 29.52 5.91 15.13
N GLY A 66 28.99 7.02 15.66
CA GLY A 66 27.88 7.75 15.05
C GLY A 66 28.23 8.27 13.66
N GLN A 67 29.48 8.68 13.43
CA GLN A 67 29.96 9.12 12.11
C GLN A 67 29.98 7.96 11.10
N ARG A 68 30.43 6.77 11.52
CA ARG A 68 30.37 5.57 10.67
C ARG A 68 28.94 5.17 10.31
N ILE A 69 27.98 5.34 11.22
CA ILE A 69 26.56 5.14 10.92
C ILE A 69 26.07 6.17 9.89
N ALA A 70 26.39 7.44 10.08
CA ALA A 70 26.00 8.52 9.16
C ALA A 70 26.53 8.27 7.74
N GLU A 71 27.80 7.89 7.63
CA GLU A 71 28.44 7.52 6.37
C GLU A 71 27.74 6.32 5.74
N SER A 72 27.48 5.26 6.51
CA SER A 72 26.81 4.07 6.00
C SER A 72 25.39 4.37 5.47
N LEU A 73 24.64 5.23 6.16
CA LEU A 73 23.30 5.69 5.74
C LEU A 73 23.30 6.56 4.48
N SER A 74 24.42 7.23 4.22
CA SER A 74 24.59 8.16 3.09
C SER A 74 25.05 7.46 1.80
N ARG A 75 25.56 6.23 1.90
CA ARG A 75 26.04 5.46 0.73
C ARG A 75 24.89 5.03 -0.19
N GLY A 76 25.11 5.14 -1.50
CA GLY A 76 24.14 4.71 -2.52
C GLY A 76 22.91 5.61 -2.65
N ARG A 77 22.93 6.81 -2.06
CA ARG A 77 21.82 7.76 -2.08
C ARG A 77 21.78 8.61 -3.36
N PRO A 78 20.58 8.98 -3.81
CA PRO A 78 20.43 9.87 -4.96
C PRO A 78 20.94 11.30 -4.66
N PRO A 79 21.24 12.10 -5.70
CA PRO A 79 21.57 13.52 -5.54
C PRO A 79 20.43 14.26 -4.82
N GLY A 80 20.73 14.92 -3.69
CA GLY A 80 19.76 15.66 -2.87
C GLY A 80 19.44 15.06 -1.50
N PHE A 81 19.96 13.86 -1.17
CA PHE A 81 19.87 13.30 0.18
C PHE A 81 20.67 14.16 1.18
N VAL A 82 20.01 14.59 2.25
CA VAL A 82 20.69 15.29 3.35
C VAL A 82 21.18 14.25 4.36
N PRO A 83 22.50 14.10 4.54
CA PRO A 83 23.05 13.12 5.46
C PRO A 83 22.64 13.42 6.91
N PRO A 84 22.54 12.39 7.78
CA PRO A 84 22.29 12.60 9.19
C PRO A 84 23.41 13.44 9.80
N GLN A 85 23.06 14.41 10.64
CA GLN A 85 24.04 15.21 11.36
C GLN A 85 24.45 14.49 12.64
N VAL A 86 25.74 14.28 12.83
CA VAL A 86 26.29 13.68 14.06
C VAL A 86 26.58 14.78 15.07
N ILE A 87 26.04 14.64 16.26
CA ILE A 87 26.30 15.48 17.41
C ILE A 87 27.01 14.60 18.43
N LEU A 88 28.26 14.94 18.71
CA LEU A 88 29.01 14.36 19.82
C LEU A 88 28.40 14.90 21.12
N VAL A 89 28.01 13.99 22.01
CA VAL A 89 27.40 14.33 23.29
C VAL A 89 28.21 13.64 24.38
N GLU A 90 28.51 14.34 25.47
CA GLU A 90 29.13 13.67 26.62
C GLU A 90 28.15 12.66 27.25
N PRO A 91 28.60 11.50 27.74
CA PRO A 91 27.71 10.48 28.31
C PRO A 91 26.78 11.01 29.41
N GLY A 92 27.26 11.95 30.23
CA GLY A 92 26.47 12.60 31.29
C GLY A 92 25.40 13.58 30.78
N GLU A 93 25.52 14.06 29.54
CA GLU A 93 24.58 15.01 28.93
C GLU A 93 23.60 14.36 27.96
N LEU A 94 23.70 13.04 27.73
CA LEU A 94 22.89 12.33 26.75
C LEU A 94 21.39 12.53 26.97
N SER A 95 20.91 12.44 28.21
CA SER A 95 19.49 12.65 28.54
C SER A 95 19.01 14.08 28.27
N ARG A 96 19.88 15.09 28.42
CA ARG A 96 19.57 16.48 28.07
C ARG A 96 19.51 16.67 26.56
N ALA A 97 20.42 16.03 25.83
CA ALA A 97 20.43 16.03 24.37
C ALA A 97 19.19 15.34 23.79
N GLU A 98 18.78 14.18 24.33
CA GLU A 98 17.53 13.48 23.97
C GLU A 98 16.30 14.37 24.18
N SER A 99 16.21 15.02 25.34
CA SER A 99 15.09 15.92 25.67
C SER A 99 15.02 17.11 24.69
N THR A 100 16.19 17.64 24.31
CA THR A 100 16.28 18.74 23.34
C THR A 100 15.91 18.30 21.93
N ALA A 101 16.42 17.15 21.49
CA ALA A 101 16.06 16.56 20.20
C ALA A 101 14.57 16.23 20.12
N THR A 102 13.98 15.72 21.20
CA THR A 102 12.54 15.46 21.31
C THR A 102 11.73 16.74 21.11
N ARG A 103 12.09 17.84 21.78
CA ARG A 103 11.42 19.15 21.56
C ARG A 103 11.54 19.61 20.11
N GLN A 104 12.68 19.40 19.46
CA GLN A 104 12.89 19.78 18.06
C GLN A 104 12.07 18.91 17.09
N ILE A 105 11.86 17.62 17.39
CA ILE A 105 10.96 16.75 16.63
C ILE A 105 9.51 17.24 16.76
N MET A 106 9.09 17.57 17.98
CA MET A 106 7.76 18.11 18.25
C MET A 106 7.52 19.45 17.54
N ALA A 107 8.57 20.29 17.45
CA ALA A 107 8.55 21.58 16.75
C ALA A 107 8.73 21.47 15.22
N ASN A 108 8.75 20.26 14.63
CA ASN A 108 8.99 20.02 13.20
C ASN A 108 10.33 20.54 12.65
N GLN A 109 11.34 20.71 13.51
CA GLN A 109 12.66 21.18 13.10
C GLN A 109 13.57 20.03 12.65
N VAL A 110 13.36 18.83 13.19
CA VAL A 110 14.10 17.60 12.84
C VAL A 110 13.12 16.42 12.76
N ASN A 111 13.47 15.39 11.99
CA ASN A 111 12.59 14.25 11.75
C ASN A 111 12.74 13.13 12.77
N GLY A 112 13.90 13.03 13.41
CA GLY A 112 14.21 12.02 14.41
C GLY A 112 15.59 12.18 15.01
N TYR A 113 15.88 11.39 16.04
CA TYR A 113 17.24 11.17 16.53
C TYR A 113 17.56 9.68 16.69
N VAL A 114 18.83 9.34 16.48
CA VAL A 114 19.41 8.03 16.80
C VAL A 114 20.29 8.22 18.03
N ARG A 115 20.07 7.41 19.07
CA ARG A 115 20.94 7.35 20.23
C ARG A 115 21.98 6.26 20.05
N VAL A 116 23.23 6.65 20.24
CA VAL A 116 24.37 5.75 20.27
C VAL A 116 25.13 5.96 21.57
N ASP A 117 25.19 4.94 22.40
CA ASP A 117 25.88 4.92 23.68
C ASP A 117 26.80 3.68 23.80
N ALA A 118 27.34 3.42 24.99
CA ALA A 118 28.16 2.23 25.24
C ALA A 118 27.42 0.90 24.95
N ARG A 119 26.09 0.86 25.08
CA ARG A 119 25.29 -0.34 24.79
C ARG A 119 25.25 -0.61 23.30
N ALA A 120 25.24 0.44 22.47
CA ALA A 120 25.38 0.32 21.03
C ALA A 120 26.74 -0.27 20.62
N LEU A 121 27.83 0.13 21.29
CA LEU A 121 29.17 -0.43 21.06
C LEU A 121 29.29 -1.90 21.45
N ASN A 122 28.54 -2.34 22.48
CA ASN A 122 28.49 -3.75 22.86
C ASN A 122 27.61 -4.58 21.90
N GLY A 123 26.80 -3.93 21.06
CA GLY A 123 25.86 -4.58 20.17
C GLY A 123 24.55 -4.97 20.84
N GLU A 124 24.20 -4.33 21.95
CA GLU A 124 22.95 -4.58 22.68
C GLU A 124 21.78 -3.86 22.02
N GLU A 125 21.89 -2.53 21.88
CA GLU A 125 20.75 -1.68 21.51
C GLU A 125 21.21 -0.39 20.80
N VAL A 126 20.48 -0.02 19.75
CA VAL A 126 20.52 1.32 19.14
C VAL A 126 19.10 1.84 19.15
N LEU A 127 18.86 2.98 19.79
CA LEU A 127 17.52 3.55 19.90
C LEU A 127 17.31 4.58 18.79
N TYR A 128 16.15 4.50 18.13
CA TYR A 128 15.68 5.52 17.22
C TYR A 128 14.35 6.08 17.72
N ALA A 129 14.25 7.40 17.76
CA ALA A 129 13.01 8.11 18.10
C ALA A 129 12.75 9.18 17.04
N GLY A 130 11.60 9.10 16.36
CA GLY A 130 11.28 10.04 15.30
C GLY A 130 10.06 9.67 14.49
N ARG A 131 9.70 10.52 13.53
CA ARG A 131 8.53 10.38 12.66
C ARG A 131 8.59 9.13 11.78
N SER A 132 9.80 8.68 11.43
CA SER A 132 10.01 7.48 10.63
C SER A 132 10.03 6.17 11.43
N ALA A 133 9.66 6.17 12.72
CA ALA A 133 9.79 4.97 13.58
C ALA A 133 8.89 3.81 13.12
N THR A 134 7.81 4.11 12.40
CA THR A 134 6.89 3.13 11.80
C THR A 134 7.31 2.68 10.40
N SER A 135 8.36 3.27 9.82
CA SER A 135 8.86 2.94 8.49
C SER A 135 9.80 1.73 8.57
N ILE A 136 9.27 0.55 8.24
CA ILE A 136 10.04 -0.71 8.20
C ILE A 136 11.30 -0.60 7.31
N PRO A 137 11.24 -0.05 6.08
CA PRO A 137 12.42 0.06 5.22
C PRO A 137 13.50 0.98 5.80
N ASP A 138 13.09 2.00 6.55
CA ASP A 138 14.01 2.88 7.25
C ASP A 138 14.68 2.15 8.42
N MET A 139 13.89 1.51 9.29
CA MET A 139 14.45 0.82 10.45
C MET A 139 15.42 -0.30 10.05
N GLU A 140 15.15 -1.01 8.95
CA GLU A 140 16.11 -2.00 8.44
C GLU A 140 17.40 -1.35 7.92
N ARG A 141 17.32 -0.22 7.20
CA ARG A 141 18.50 0.52 6.76
C ARG A 141 19.35 1.01 7.92
N LEU A 142 18.75 1.56 8.96
CA LEU A 142 19.46 1.97 10.17
C LEU A 142 20.11 0.79 10.88
N ARG A 143 19.39 -0.34 10.98
CA ARG A 143 19.92 -1.58 11.54
C ARG A 143 21.14 -2.07 10.77
N THR A 144 21.09 -2.10 9.45
CA THR A 144 22.25 -2.46 8.60
C THR A 144 23.40 -1.48 8.82
N ALA A 145 23.13 -0.16 8.80
CA ALA A 145 24.16 0.85 9.02
C ALA A 145 24.85 0.73 10.39
N ALA A 146 24.08 0.48 11.46
CA ALA A 146 24.62 0.28 12.80
C ALA A 146 25.42 -1.02 12.92
N ARG A 147 24.94 -2.11 12.30
CA ARG A 147 25.68 -3.38 12.22
C ARG A 147 27.01 -3.23 11.50
N ASP A 148 27.03 -2.53 10.37
CA ASP A 148 28.25 -2.27 9.60
C ASP A 148 29.24 -1.43 10.40
N ALA A 149 28.76 -0.40 11.10
CA ALA A 149 29.59 0.45 11.97
C ALA A 149 30.19 -0.34 13.15
N LEU A 150 29.40 -1.23 13.76
CA LEU A 150 29.85 -2.11 14.84
C LEU A 150 30.86 -3.15 14.37
N LEU A 151 30.63 -3.75 13.21
CA LEU A 151 31.58 -4.68 12.60
C LEU A 151 32.90 -3.97 12.31
N ALA A 152 32.87 -2.77 11.73
CA ALA A 152 34.06 -1.97 11.49
C ALA A 152 34.81 -1.66 12.79
N GLN A 153 34.10 -1.32 13.87
CA GLN A 153 34.72 -1.11 15.19
C GLN A 153 35.40 -2.37 15.72
N ARG A 154 34.73 -3.52 15.63
CA ARG A 154 35.28 -4.80 16.11
C ARG A 154 36.51 -5.23 15.30
N LEU A 155 36.52 -5.00 14.00
CA LEU A 155 37.68 -5.25 13.14
C LEU A 155 38.87 -4.37 13.54
N GLN A 156 38.65 -3.07 13.75
CA GLN A 156 39.69 -2.14 14.20
C GLN A 156 40.27 -2.56 15.56
N ASN A 157 39.41 -2.92 16.51
CA ASN A 157 39.84 -3.41 17.82
C ASN A 157 40.63 -4.73 17.73
N ALA A 158 40.36 -5.57 16.72
CA ALA A 158 41.08 -6.80 16.45
C ALA A 158 42.38 -6.59 15.63
N GLY A 159 42.76 -5.33 15.35
CA GLY A 159 43.95 -5.01 14.55
C GLY A 159 43.80 -5.30 13.05
N ILE A 160 42.58 -5.56 12.59
CA ILE A 160 42.28 -5.81 11.17
C ILE A 160 41.93 -4.48 10.51
N ASP A 161 42.58 -4.18 9.38
CA ASP A 161 42.27 -2.99 8.60
C ASP A 161 40.84 -3.08 8.03
N SER A 162 39.93 -2.42 8.73
CA SER A 162 38.52 -2.32 8.37
C SER A 162 38.30 -1.72 6.97
N SER A 163 39.21 -0.88 6.46
CA SER A 163 39.16 -0.35 5.08
C SER A 163 39.35 -1.48 4.08
N ARG A 164 40.40 -2.28 4.27
CA ARG A 164 40.76 -3.35 3.34
C ARG A 164 39.72 -4.46 3.28
N VAL A 165 39.15 -4.84 4.44
CA VAL A 165 38.05 -5.82 4.49
C VAL A 165 36.79 -5.27 3.80
N ARG A 166 36.50 -3.97 4.00
CA ARG A 166 35.36 -3.32 3.34
C ARG A 166 35.53 -3.26 1.82
N ASP A 167 36.72 -2.92 1.31
CA ASP A 167 36.97 -2.89 -0.13
C ASP A 167 36.81 -4.27 -0.78
N LEU A 168 37.19 -5.33 -0.06
CA LEU A 168 37.08 -6.70 -0.55
C LEU A 168 35.66 -7.28 -0.44
N THR A 169 34.84 -6.78 0.50
CA THR A 169 33.50 -7.32 0.78
C THR A 169 32.38 -6.50 0.13
N PHE A 170 32.61 -5.20 -0.10
CA PHE A 170 31.60 -4.31 -0.67
C PHE A 170 31.61 -4.37 -2.20
N ILE A 171 30.94 -5.37 -2.75
CA ILE A 171 30.68 -5.47 -4.19
C ILE A 171 29.27 -4.94 -4.44
N PRO A 172 29.09 -3.77 -5.09
CA PRO A 172 27.77 -3.21 -5.36
C PRO A 172 27.07 -4.02 -6.45
N LEU A 173 26.52 -5.18 -6.08
CA LEU A 173 25.72 -6.01 -6.97
C LEU A 173 24.37 -5.34 -7.19
N ARG A 174 24.19 -4.78 -8.38
CA ARG A 174 22.89 -4.30 -8.84
C ARG A 174 22.04 -5.51 -9.20
N LEU A 175 21.22 -5.95 -8.25
CA LEU A 175 20.25 -7.01 -8.49
C LEU A 175 19.12 -6.45 -9.37
N ARG A 176 19.17 -6.76 -10.67
CA ARG A 176 18.05 -6.51 -11.58
C ARG A 176 17.04 -7.64 -11.39
N THR A 177 15.94 -7.35 -10.72
CA THR A 177 14.84 -8.30 -10.54
C THR A 177 13.85 -8.14 -11.70
N GLU A 178 13.62 -9.23 -12.42
CA GLU A 178 12.57 -9.30 -13.45
C GLU A 178 11.58 -10.38 -13.06
N ARG A 179 10.29 -10.05 -13.06
CA ARG A 179 9.23 -11.04 -12.90
C ARG A 179 9.03 -11.77 -14.22
N ILE A 180 8.94 -13.09 -14.15
CA ILE A 180 8.53 -13.95 -15.27
C ILE A 180 7.10 -14.42 -14.99
N THR A 181 6.21 -14.20 -15.95
CA THR A 181 4.82 -14.65 -15.95
C THR A 181 4.60 -15.65 -17.08
N GLU A 182 3.40 -16.23 -17.17
CA GLU A 182 3.09 -17.24 -18.19
C GLU A 182 3.12 -16.65 -19.61
N LYS A 183 2.92 -15.32 -19.78
CA LYS A 183 3.00 -14.64 -21.09
C LYS A 183 4.33 -13.91 -21.34
N GLY A 184 5.32 -14.03 -20.46
CA GLY A 184 6.68 -13.54 -20.71
C GLY A 184 7.34 -12.79 -19.54
N ARG A 185 8.34 -11.95 -19.87
CA ARG A 185 9.07 -11.14 -18.89
C ARG A 185 8.33 -9.82 -18.66
N GLY A 186 7.87 -9.56 -17.44
CA GLY A 186 7.19 -8.31 -17.11
C GLY A 186 6.44 -8.30 -15.77
N GLY A 187 6.31 -7.10 -15.19
CA GLY A 187 5.46 -6.83 -14.03
C GLY A 187 6.20 -6.67 -12.69
N SER A 188 5.78 -5.69 -11.90
CA SER A 188 6.25 -5.54 -10.52
C SER A 188 5.42 -6.45 -9.60
N GLY A 189 6.11 -7.34 -8.87
CA GLY A 189 5.50 -8.28 -7.93
C GLY A 189 4.59 -7.60 -6.90
N VAL A 190 5.09 -6.50 -6.30
CA VAL A 190 4.38 -5.70 -5.31
C VAL A 190 3.12 -5.07 -5.90
N VAL A 191 3.21 -4.56 -7.13
CA VAL A 191 2.07 -3.94 -7.82
C VAL A 191 0.97 -4.96 -8.09
N SER A 192 1.32 -6.20 -8.44
CA SER A 192 0.34 -7.26 -8.63
C SER A 192 -0.35 -7.67 -7.32
N ILE A 193 0.38 -7.71 -6.20
CA ILE A 193 -0.18 -8.04 -4.89
C ILE A 193 -1.20 -6.97 -4.47
N ILE A 194 -0.85 -5.69 -4.60
CA ILE A 194 -1.74 -4.58 -4.27
C ILE A 194 -3.00 -4.62 -5.17
N PHE A 195 -2.81 -4.82 -6.47
CA PHE A 195 -3.93 -4.91 -7.41
C PHE A 195 -4.86 -6.09 -7.09
N ALA A 196 -4.31 -7.28 -6.83
CA ALA A 196 -5.09 -8.45 -6.45
C ALA A 196 -5.86 -8.22 -5.14
N GLY A 197 -5.24 -7.58 -4.14
CA GLY A 197 -5.88 -7.20 -2.89
C GLY A 197 -7.06 -6.24 -3.09
N ILE A 198 -6.92 -5.25 -3.98
CA ILE A 198 -8.00 -4.31 -4.32
C ILE A 198 -9.17 -5.05 -4.97
N ILE A 199 -8.90 -5.93 -5.95
CA ILE A 199 -9.95 -6.72 -6.61
C ILE A 199 -10.66 -7.64 -5.61
N ALA A 200 -9.91 -8.31 -4.74
CA ALA A 200 -10.48 -9.18 -3.71
C ALA A 200 -11.37 -8.41 -2.72
N ALA A 201 -10.93 -7.24 -2.27
CA ALA A 201 -11.72 -6.38 -1.38
C ALA A 201 -13.00 -5.87 -2.07
N LEU A 202 -12.91 -5.54 -3.36
CA LEU A 202 -14.05 -5.14 -4.19
C LEU A 202 -15.12 -6.22 -4.28
N LEU A 203 -14.70 -7.44 -4.56
CA LEU A 203 -15.62 -8.58 -4.63
C LEU A 203 -16.23 -8.89 -3.29
N TYR A 204 -15.44 -8.84 -2.22
CA TYR A 204 -15.95 -9.01 -0.87
C TYR A 204 -17.07 -8.01 -0.56
N VAL A 205 -16.81 -6.71 -0.78
CA VAL A 205 -17.81 -5.66 -0.56
C VAL A 205 -19.04 -5.85 -1.46
N SER A 206 -18.83 -6.20 -2.72
CA SER A 206 -19.91 -6.50 -3.68
C SER A 206 -20.79 -7.64 -3.20
N ILE A 207 -20.21 -8.79 -2.84
CA ILE A 207 -20.92 -9.97 -2.34
C ILE A 207 -21.73 -9.62 -1.09
N VAL A 208 -21.13 -8.90 -0.14
CA VAL A 208 -21.81 -8.51 1.11
C VAL A 208 -22.98 -7.57 0.81
N LEU A 209 -22.79 -6.54 -0.03
CA LEU A 209 -23.85 -5.58 -0.36
C LEU A 209 -25.01 -6.24 -1.12
N TYR A 210 -24.72 -7.08 -2.11
CA TYR A 210 -25.78 -7.78 -2.85
C TYR A 210 -26.45 -8.86 -2.01
N GLY A 211 -25.71 -9.56 -1.15
CA GLY A 211 -26.29 -10.48 -0.17
C GLY A 211 -27.28 -9.78 0.76
N GLN A 212 -26.94 -8.58 1.24
CA GLN A 212 -27.85 -7.74 2.02
C GLN A 212 -29.07 -7.29 1.20
N ASN A 213 -28.90 -6.93 -0.08
CA ASN A 213 -30.01 -6.55 -0.95
C ASN A 213 -30.98 -7.71 -1.20
N VAL A 214 -30.48 -8.93 -1.40
CA VAL A 214 -31.31 -10.14 -1.51
C VAL A 214 -32.07 -10.37 -0.20
N MET A 215 -31.37 -10.32 0.95
CA MET A 215 -31.98 -10.51 2.26
C MET A 215 -33.10 -9.51 2.54
N ARG A 216 -32.87 -8.21 2.31
CA ARG A 216 -33.89 -7.16 2.45
C ARG A 216 -35.07 -7.39 1.51
N GLY A 217 -34.81 -7.77 0.26
CA GLY A 217 -35.87 -8.08 -0.69
C GLY A 217 -36.75 -9.26 -0.23
N VAL A 218 -36.19 -10.27 0.43
CA VAL A 218 -36.99 -11.38 1.01
C VAL A 218 -37.82 -10.90 2.21
N LEU A 219 -37.27 -10.01 3.05
CA LEU A 219 -37.98 -9.44 4.19
C LEU A 219 -39.16 -8.54 3.75
N GLU A 220 -38.98 -7.73 2.70
CA GLU A 220 -40.06 -6.93 2.10
C GLU A 220 -41.19 -7.83 1.58
N GLU A 221 -40.86 -8.95 0.92
CA GLU A 221 -41.85 -9.91 0.42
C GLU A 221 -42.64 -10.57 1.56
N LYS A 222 -41.99 -10.80 2.72
CA LYS A 222 -42.66 -11.36 3.91
C LYS A 222 -43.55 -10.36 4.65
N THR A 223 -43.35 -9.05 4.44
CA THR A 223 -44.02 -8.00 5.20
C THR A 223 -45.08 -7.24 4.39
N ASN A 224 -45.04 -7.30 3.06
CA ASN A 224 -45.91 -6.52 2.20
C ASN A 224 -47.14 -7.31 1.69
N ARG A 225 -48.35 -6.82 1.99
CA ARG A 225 -49.63 -7.39 1.53
C ARG A 225 -49.73 -7.57 0.01
N VAL A 226 -49.09 -6.70 -0.77
CA VAL A 226 -49.07 -6.82 -2.25
C VAL A 226 -48.29 -8.06 -2.70
N ALA A 227 -47.23 -8.42 -1.98
CA ALA A 227 -46.43 -9.62 -2.27
C ALA A 227 -47.20 -10.91 -1.94
N GLU A 228 -48.04 -10.90 -0.90
CA GLU A 228 -48.91 -12.02 -0.52
C GLU A 228 -49.87 -12.41 -1.67
N VAL A 229 -50.44 -11.43 -2.36
CA VAL A 229 -51.30 -11.62 -3.55
C VAL A 229 -50.54 -12.16 -4.76
N VAL A 230 -49.24 -11.84 -4.88
CA VAL A 230 -48.38 -12.38 -5.95
C VAL A 230 -47.98 -13.83 -5.65
N VAL A 231 -47.67 -14.14 -4.39
CA VAL A 231 -47.41 -15.51 -3.91
C VAL A 231 -48.64 -16.41 -4.05
N SER A 232 -49.86 -15.89 -3.86
CA SER A 232 -51.08 -16.69 -4.09
C SER A 232 -51.30 -17.04 -5.56
N SER A 233 -50.60 -16.35 -6.48
CA SER A 233 -50.73 -16.51 -7.94
C SER A 233 -49.57 -17.30 -8.58
N VAL A 234 -48.45 -17.48 -7.86
CA VAL A 234 -47.22 -18.12 -8.35
C VAL A 234 -46.50 -18.85 -7.20
N ARG A 235 -46.01 -20.07 -7.48
CA ARG A 235 -45.30 -20.89 -6.48
C ARG A 235 -44.13 -20.14 -5.81
N PRO A 236 -43.96 -20.23 -4.47
CA PRO A 236 -42.92 -19.52 -3.72
C PRO A 236 -41.50 -19.74 -4.24
N GLU A 237 -41.16 -20.96 -4.69
CA GLU A 237 -39.82 -21.28 -5.19
C GLU A 237 -39.51 -20.52 -6.49
N THR A 238 -40.52 -20.31 -7.33
CA THR A 238 -40.38 -19.54 -8.58
C THR A 238 -40.17 -18.06 -8.30
N LEU A 239 -40.82 -17.54 -7.26
CA LEU A 239 -40.66 -16.15 -6.83
C LEU A 239 -39.26 -15.89 -6.25
N LEU A 240 -38.79 -16.77 -5.37
CA LEU A 240 -37.44 -16.69 -4.80
C LEU A 240 -36.36 -16.85 -5.86
N ALA A 241 -36.48 -17.84 -6.76
CA ALA A 241 -35.56 -18.03 -7.87
C ALA A 241 -35.53 -16.80 -8.79
N GLY A 242 -36.71 -16.26 -9.14
CA GLY A 242 -36.81 -15.07 -9.97
C GLY A 242 -36.15 -13.84 -9.33
N LYS A 243 -36.29 -13.68 -8.01
CA LYS A 243 -35.66 -12.59 -7.25
C LYS A 243 -34.15 -12.73 -7.19
N VAL A 244 -33.64 -13.91 -6.82
CA VAL A 244 -32.18 -14.16 -6.76
C VAL A 244 -31.54 -13.97 -8.13
N LEU A 245 -32.15 -14.50 -9.19
CA LEU A 245 -31.65 -14.34 -10.56
C LEU A 245 -31.74 -12.88 -11.03
N GLY A 246 -32.84 -12.17 -10.70
CA GLY A 246 -33.00 -10.75 -11.01
C GLY A 246 -31.92 -9.90 -10.36
N VAL A 247 -31.75 -10.01 -9.04
CA VAL A 247 -30.72 -9.28 -8.28
C VAL A 247 -29.31 -9.67 -8.73
N GLY A 248 -29.06 -10.96 -8.96
CA GLY A 248 -27.79 -11.45 -9.50
C GLY A 248 -27.46 -10.84 -10.87
N ALA A 249 -28.43 -10.79 -11.78
CA ALA A 249 -28.25 -10.18 -13.09
C ALA A 249 -27.94 -8.67 -13.02
N VAL A 250 -28.51 -7.96 -12.04
CA VAL A 250 -28.17 -6.55 -11.76
C VAL A 250 -26.70 -6.43 -11.34
N GLY A 251 -26.24 -7.28 -10.42
CA GLY A 251 -24.84 -7.32 -9.99
C GLY A 251 -23.88 -7.62 -11.14
N LEU A 252 -24.21 -8.60 -11.98
CA LEU A 252 -23.42 -8.93 -13.18
C LEU A 252 -23.36 -7.76 -14.16
N THR A 253 -24.47 -7.05 -14.38
CA THR A 253 -24.49 -5.86 -15.23
C THR A 253 -23.56 -4.78 -14.67
N GLN A 254 -23.60 -4.56 -13.36
CA GLN A 254 -22.72 -3.59 -12.70
C GLN A 254 -21.24 -3.99 -12.84
N GLN A 255 -20.91 -5.29 -12.70
CA GLN A 255 -19.56 -5.79 -12.87
C GLN A 255 -19.02 -5.58 -14.30
N VAL A 256 -19.85 -5.82 -15.32
CA VAL A 256 -19.48 -5.55 -16.73
C VAL A 256 -19.19 -4.05 -16.94
N ILE A 257 -20.05 -3.18 -16.41
CA ILE A 257 -19.85 -1.72 -16.50
C ILE A 257 -18.56 -1.31 -15.77
N TRP A 258 -18.29 -1.88 -14.60
CA TRP A 258 -17.08 -1.61 -13.83
C TRP A 258 -15.80 -2.03 -14.55
N ILE A 259 -15.79 -3.22 -15.17
CA ILE A 259 -14.66 -3.69 -15.99
C ILE A 259 -14.44 -2.73 -17.17
N GLY A 260 -15.51 -2.34 -17.87
CA GLY A 260 -15.44 -1.40 -18.99
C GLY A 260 -14.88 -0.03 -18.58
N MET A 261 -15.42 0.57 -17.51
CA MET A 261 -14.94 1.86 -17.01
C MET A 261 -13.50 1.79 -16.48
N SER A 262 -13.14 0.71 -15.79
CA SER A 262 -11.77 0.51 -15.31
C SER A 262 -10.78 0.41 -16.46
N MET A 263 -11.15 -0.23 -17.57
CA MET A 263 -10.32 -0.28 -18.78
C MET A 263 -10.15 1.12 -19.42
N ILE A 264 -11.20 1.94 -19.42
CA ILE A 264 -11.13 3.33 -19.89
C ILE A 264 -10.21 4.17 -18.99
N ILE A 265 -10.41 4.12 -17.67
CA ILE A 265 -9.56 4.83 -16.69
C ILE A 265 -8.10 4.40 -16.82
N PHE A 266 -7.84 3.11 -17.02
CA PHE A 266 -6.50 2.57 -17.22
C PHE A 266 -5.81 3.15 -18.45
N ARG A 267 -6.54 3.35 -19.56
CA ARG A 267 -6.02 4.00 -20.77
C ARG A 267 -5.79 5.50 -20.55
N LEU A 268 -6.67 6.16 -19.81
CA LEU A 268 -6.59 7.60 -19.51
C LEU A 268 -5.56 7.94 -18.43
N ARG A 269 -5.07 6.97 -17.65
CA ARG A 269 -4.14 7.24 -16.54
C ARG A 269 -2.84 7.90 -16.99
N THR A 270 -2.29 7.52 -18.14
CA THR A 270 -0.98 8.00 -18.61
C THR A 270 -1.02 9.48 -18.98
N PRO A 271 -1.99 9.97 -19.79
CA PRO A 271 -2.10 11.40 -20.04
C PRO A 271 -2.45 12.19 -18.77
N ILE A 272 -3.30 11.66 -17.89
CA ILE A 272 -3.64 12.33 -16.62
C ILE A 272 -2.39 12.52 -15.75
N LEU A 273 -1.61 11.45 -15.54
CA LEU A 273 -0.40 11.51 -14.73
C LEU A 273 0.69 12.39 -15.36
N ALA A 274 0.79 12.42 -16.69
CA ALA A 274 1.71 13.29 -17.41
C ALA A 274 1.41 14.78 -17.19
N GLN A 275 0.12 15.17 -17.15
CA GLN A 275 -0.27 16.56 -16.83
C GLN A 275 0.16 16.98 -15.42
N PHE A 276 0.31 16.03 -14.50
CA PHE A 276 0.80 16.28 -13.14
C PHE A 276 2.32 16.10 -12.98
N GLY A 277 3.07 15.93 -14.08
CA GLY A 277 4.53 15.77 -14.05
C GLY A 277 5.01 14.47 -13.41
N VAL A 278 4.15 13.45 -13.34
CA VAL A 278 4.47 12.14 -12.77
C VAL A 278 5.04 11.25 -13.86
N THR A 279 6.31 10.87 -13.75
CA THR A 279 6.93 9.89 -14.66
C THR A 279 6.29 8.53 -14.43
N THR A 280 5.46 8.08 -15.36
CA THR A 280 4.75 6.81 -15.21
C THR A 280 5.72 5.65 -15.34
N THR A 281 5.87 4.84 -14.30
CA THR A 281 6.45 3.52 -14.47
C THR A 281 5.48 2.67 -15.31
N PRO A 282 5.99 1.84 -16.24
CA PRO A 282 5.14 0.97 -17.04
C PRO A 282 4.42 -0.02 -16.12
N PHE A 283 3.16 0.25 -15.82
CA PHE A 283 2.29 -0.67 -15.11
C PHE A 283 1.72 -1.65 -16.13
N SER A 284 2.15 -2.90 -16.06
CA SER A 284 1.49 -4.02 -16.72
C SER A 284 0.34 -4.50 -15.84
N LEU A 285 -0.84 -4.74 -16.43
CA LEU A 285 -1.91 -5.44 -15.72
C LEU A 285 -1.37 -6.79 -15.25
N PRO A 286 -1.61 -7.16 -13.97
CA PRO A 286 -1.27 -8.50 -13.52
C PRO A 286 -1.98 -9.52 -14.40
N GLU A 287 -1.30 -10.63 -14.71
CA GLU A 287 -1.96 -11.74 -15.36
C GLU A 287 -2.94 -12.36 -14.37
N ILE A 288 -4.22 -12.26 -14.69
CA ILE A 288 -5.29 -12.99 -14.03
C ILE A 288 -5.45 -14.27 -14.84
N SER A 289 -5.14 -15.42 -14.23
CA SER A 289 -5.43 -16.70 -14.87
C SER A 289 -6.93 -16.83 -15.08
N PHE A 290 -7.36 -17.54 -16.13
CA PHE A 290 -8.79 -17.69 -16.41
C PHE A 290 -9.55 -18.31 -15.22
N GLY A 291 -8.92 -19.26 -14.50
CA GLY A 291 -9.49 -19.83 -13.28
C GLY A 291 -9.64 -18.81 -12.14
N LEU A 292 -8.65 -17.93 -11.95
CA LEU A 292 -8.78 -16.85 -10.97
C LEU A 292 -9.86 -15.85 -11.40
N ALA A 293 -9.95 -15.52 -12.68
CA ALA A 293 -10.99 -14.64 -13.22
C ALA A 293 -12.41 -15.21 -13.09
N LEU A 294 -12.55 -16.53 -12.98
CA LEU A 294 -13.85 -17.20 -12.84
C LEU A 294 -14.27 -17.36 -11.37
N LEU A 295 -13.29 -17.37 -10.46
CA LEU A 295 -13.49 -17.34 -9.00
C LEU A 295 -13.72 -15.92 -8.45
N LEU A 296 -13.27 -14.91 -9.20
CA LEU A 296 -13.38 -13.49 -8.89
C LEU A 296 -14.65 -12.90 -9.51
#